data_AF-A0A542SPA0-F1
#
_entry.id   AF-A0A542SPA0-F1
#
_cell.length_a   1.000
_cell.length_b   1.000
_cell.length_c   1.000
_cell.angle_alpha   90.00
_cell.angle_beta   90.00
_cell.angle_gamma   90.00
#
_symmetry.space_group_name_H-M   'P 1'
#
loop_
_entity.id
_entity.type
_entity.pdbx_description
1 polymer ?
#
loop_
_entity_poly.entity_id
_entity_poly.type
_entity_poly.pdbx_seq_one_letter_code
_entity_poly.pdbx_strand_id
1 'polypeptide(L)'
;MPGLTKVLPDANTLFSRTLRDWIFLVRLEASSSMYTLHSTEDILTEFIHAYRKAYPAASGETIRGQRARIVTTIDSMIEQYSVDGSYTGNDVHDQHVHAAACAGNVDIVISSDIDLLSTNDDQDAYEVQHPDTFLCLVADSSPRLVKNVAIKQLMYWETHGGERMVPSLQSAGCPKFAEKVADLMGSELKKPFGTHLKHVLALPRD
;
A
#
# COMPACT_ATOMS: atom_id res chain seq x y z
N MET A 1 -11.79 -22.09 -7.93
CA MET A 1 -12.08 -20.81 -7.24
C MET A 1 -11.18 -19.79 -7.91
N PRO A 2 -11.66 -18.58 -8.26
CA PRO A 2 -10.75 -17.52 -8.66
C PRO A 2 -9.70 -17.33 -7.56
N GLY A 3 -8.43 -17.17 -7.93
CA GLY A 3 -7.37 -16.86 -6.97
C GLY A 3 -7.62 -15.51 -6.31
N LEU A 4 -7.02 -15.29 -5.14
CA LEU A 4 -6.94 -13.95 -4.54
C LEU A 4 -6.14 -13.02 -5.45
N THR A 5 -6.57 -11.77 -5.59
CA THR A 5 -5.86 -10.75 -6.36
C THR A 5 -4.43 -10.62 -5.85
N LYS A 6 -3.44 -10.77 -6.72
CA LYS A 6 -2.03 -10.57 -6.41
C LYS A 6 -1.66 -9.13 -6.74
N VAL A 7 -1.10 -8.46 -5.74
CA VAL A 7 -0.81 -7.03 -5.79
C VAL A 7 0.69 -6.82 -5.62
N LEU A 8 1.29 -6.06 -6.52
CA LEU A 8 2.71 -5.68 -6.51
C LEU A 8 2.85 -4.15 -6.39
N PRO A 9 3.03 -3.60 -5.19
CA PRO A 9 3.35 -2.19 -5.03
C PRO A 9 4.79 -1.92 -5.48
N ASP A 10 4.99 -0.85 -6.24
CA ASP A 10 6.31 -0.36 -6.63
C ASP A 10 7.08 0.27 -5.44
N ALA A 11 8.35 0.63 -5.68
CA ALA A 11 9.20 1.21 -4.65
C ALA A 11 8.68 2.56 -4.13
N ASN A 12 8.11 3.39 -5.00
CA ASN A 12 7.56 4.71 -4.64
C ASN A 12 6.34 4.58 -3.72
N THR A 13 5.43 3.65 -4.01
CA THR A 13 4.29 3.31 -3.17
C THR A 13 4.76 2.81 -1.80
N LEU A 14 5.77 1.94 -1.77
CA LEU A 14 6.36 1.45 -0.52
C LEU A 14 7.10 2.56 0.25
N PHE A 15 7.68 3.54 -0.44
CA PHE A 15 8.39 4.66 0.18
C PHE A 15 7.42 5.57 0.96
N SER A 16 6.24 5.86 0.39
CA SER A 16 5.19 6.61 1.08
C SER A 16 4.67 5.85 2.29
N ARG A 17 5.02 6.34 3.50
CA ARG A 17 4.55 5.73 4.76
C ARG A 17 3.03 5.61 4.80
N THR A 18 2.31 6.65 4.36
CA THR A 18 0.84 6.64 4.35
C THR A 18 0.31 5.50 3.48
N LEU A 19 0.77 5.40 2.23
CA LEU A 19 0.28 4.38 1.30
C LEU A 19 0.64 2.97 1.78
N ARG A 20 1.91 2.78 2.16
CA ARG A 20 2.40 1.51 2.72
C ARG A 20 1.57 1.07 3.93
N ASP A 21 1.36 1.96 4.90
CA ASP A 21 0.63 1.61 6.12
C ASP A 21 -0.84 1.25 5.80
N TRP A 22 -1.51 1.96 4.89
CA TRP A 22 -2.89 1.65 4.49
C TRP A 22 -3.02 0.33 3.74
N ILE A 23 -2.17 0.09 2.75
CA ILE A 23 -2.14 -1.18 2.01
C ILE A 23 -1.86 -2.33 2.99
N PHE A 24 -0.85 -2.20 3.83
CA PHE A 24 -0.47 -3.28 4.75
C PHE A 24 -1.51 -3.55 5.83
N LEU A 25 -2.09 -2.51 6.44
CA LEU A 25 -3.07 -2.71 7.49
C LEU A 25 -4.39 -3.26 6.95
N VAL A 26 -4.83 -2.84 5.77
CA VAL A 26 -5.99 -3.46 5.09
C VAL A 26 -5.72 -4.94 4.85
N ARG A 27 -4.53 -5.25 4.30
CA ARG A 27 -4.14 -6.63 4.03
C ARG A 27 -4.10 -7.49 5.29
N LEU A 28 -3.56 -6.96 6.39
CA LEU A 28 -3.48 -7.65 7.68
C LEU A 28 -4.87 -7.84 8.30
N GLU A 29 -5.72 -6.79 8.27
CA GLU A 29 -7.09 -6.87 8.76
C GLU A 29 -7.93 -7.88 7.98
N ALA A 30 -7.69 -7.99 6.67
CA ALA A 30 -8.41 -8.91 5.79
C ALA A 30 -8.01 -10.36 6.00
N SER A 31 -6.97 -10.66 6.79
CA SER A 31 -6.38 -12.01 6.88
C SER A 31 -6.19 -12.65 5.51
N SER A 32 -5.67 -11.88 4.55
CA SER A 32 -5.42 -12.31 3.16
C SER A 32 -6.64 -12.53 2.27
N SER A 33 -7.85 -12.20 2.71
CA SER A 33 -9.07 -12.56 1.96
C SER A 33 -9.40 -11.66 0.76
N MET A 34 -8.78 -10.48 0.63
CA MET A 34 -9.01 -9.58 -0.51
C MET A 34 -7.90 -9.63 -1.56
N TYR A 35 -6.65 -9.59 -1.11
CA TYR A 35 -5.49 -9.66 -1.98
C TYR A 35 -4.30 -10.24 -1.24
N THR A 36 -3.28 -10.65 -1.99
CA THR A 36 -1.97 -11.03 -1.49
C THR A 36 -0.93 -10.01 -1.95
N LEU A 37 0.04 -9.72 -1.09
CA LEU A 37 1.11 -8.78 -1.39
C LEU A 37 2.34 -9.51 -1.91
N HIS A 38 2.82 -9.08 -3.06
CA HIS A 38 4.01 -9.59 -3.71
C HIS A 38 5.07 -8.50 -3.74
N SER A 39 6.34 -8.90 -3.81
CA SER A 39 7.47 -7.98 -3.98
C SER A 39 8.65 -8.72 -4.60
N THR A 40 9.71 -7.99 -4.94
CA THR A 40 10.99 -8.54 -5.42
C THR A 40 12.15 -7.93 -4.64
N GLU A 41 13.30 -8.58 -4.66
CA GLU A 41 14.51 -7.98 -4.06
C GLU A 41 14.91 -6.69 -4.78
N ASP A 42 14.63 -6.53 -6.09
CA ASP A 42 14.92 -5.28 -6.81
C ASP A 42 14.04 -4.13 -6.32
N ILE A 43 12.71 -4.34 -6.18
CA ILE A 43 11.79 -3.33 -5.63
C ILE A 43 12.18 -2.95 -4.20
N LEU A 44 12.55 -3.93 -3.37
CA LEU A 44 13.02 -3.66 -2.01
C LEU A 44 14.35 -2.90 -2.01
N THR A 45 15.25 -3.22 -2.93
CA THR A 45 16.55 -2.55 -3.08
C THR A 45 16.36 -1.10 -3.52
N GLU A 46 15.48 -0.86 -4.48
CA GLU A 46 15.11 0.48 -4.94
C GLU A 46 14.47 1.30 -3.82
N PHE A 47 13.53 0.72 -3.07
CA PHE A 47 12.95 1.34 -1.87
C PHE A 47 14.05 1.74 -0.86
N ILE A 48 15.00 0.85 -0.57
CA ILE A 48 16.08 1.12 0.38
C ILE A 48 17.02 2.21 -0.13
N HIS A 49 17.30 2.22 -1.43
CA HIS A 49 18.08 3.27 -2.08
C HIS A 49 17.39 4.64 -1.96
N ALA A 50 16.10 4.71 -2.31
CA ALA A 50 15.29 5.92 -2.15
C ALA A 50 15.25 6.40 -0.69
N TYR A 51 15.07 5.46 0.26
CA TYR A 51 15.09 5.76 1.68
C TYR A 51 16.43 6.31 2.17
N ARG A 52 17.55 5.71 1.75
CA ARG A 52 18.90 6.20 2.09
C ARG A 52 19.14 7.60 1.51
N LYS A 53 18.67 7.86 0.30
CA LYS A 53 18.78 9.18 -0.34
C LYS A 53 17.99 10.25 0.41
N ALA A 54 16.77 9.94 0.86
CA ALA A 54 15.92 10.86 1.63
C ALA A 54 16.42 11.07 3.07
N TYR A 55 17.03 10.03 3.67
CA TYR A 55 17.53 10.07 5.05
C TYR A 55 19.01 9.65 5.13
N PRO A 56 19.96 10.47 4.64
CA PRO A 56 21.37 10.09 4.56
C PRO A 56 21.97 9.70 5.91
N ALA A 57 21.55 10.36 6.99
CA ALA A 57 22.01 10.14 8.36
C ALA A 57 21.33 8.95 9.08
N ALA A 58 20.38 8.25 8.45
CA ALA A 58 19.72 7.11 9.08
C ALA A 58 20.74 6.01 9.44
N SER A 59 20.65 5.45 10.65
CA SER A 59 21.53 4.34 11.04
C SER A 59 21.27 3.10 10.18
N GLY A 60 22.25 2.20 10.11
CA GLY A 60 22.05 0.89 9.46
C GLY A 60 20.91 0.09 10.10
N GLU A 61 20.72 0.23 11.42
CA GLU A 61 19.61 -0.38 12.15
C GLU A 61 18.25 0.15 11.67
N THR A 62 18.10 1.46 11.49
CA THR A 62 16.87 2.07 10.96
C THR A 62 16.54 1.55 9.58
N ILE A 63 17.53 1.48 8.67
CA ILE A 63 17.33 0.97 7.30
C ILE A 63 16.91 -0.50 7.33
N ARG A 64 17.63 -1.34 8.08
CA ARG A 64 17.28 -2.75 8.24
C ARG A 64 15.87 -2.91 8.82
N GLY A 65 15.50 -2.06 9.78
CA GLY A 65 14.18 -2.06 10.39
C GLY A 65 13.05 -1.75 9.41
N GLN A 66 13.26 -0.81 8.49
CA GLN A 66 12.27 -0.52 7.44
C GLN A 66 12.07 -1.72 6.50
N ARG A 67 13.17 -2.30 5.99
CA ARG A 67 13.10 -3.51 5.14
C ARG A 67 12.38 -4.64 5.86
N ALA A 68 12.77 -4.92 7.11
CA ALA A 68 12.20 -6.02 7.89
C ALA A 68 10.69 -5.88 8.04
N ARG A 69 10.17 -4.69 8.34
CA ARG A 69 8.72 -4.44 8.47
C ARG A 69 7.95 -4.68 7.17
N ILE A 70 8.55 -4.32 6.04
CA ILE A 70 7.96 -4.59 4.72
C ILE A 70 7.91 -6.09 4.48
N VAL A 71 9.06 -6.76 4.56
CA VAL A 71 9.19 -8.19 4.27
C VAL A 71 8.27 -9.04 5.15
N THR A 72 8.10 -8.70 6.44
CA THR A 72 7.19 -9.45 7.32
C THR A 72 5.71 -9.35 6.92
N THR A 73 5.35 -8.42 6.06
CA THR A 73 3.96 -8.20 5.59
C THR A 73 3.74 -8.68 4.15
N ILE A 74 4.82 -8.96 3.40
CA ILE A 74 4.76 -9.53 2.06
C ILE A 74 4.42 -11.02 2.15
N ASP A 75 3.53 -11.48 1.29
CA ASP A 75 3.07 -12.88 1.25
C ASP A 75 3.97 -13.76 0.39
N SER A 76 4.55 -13.18 -0.65
CA SER A 76 5.38 -13.91 -1.61
C SER A 76 6.45 -13.00 -2.21
N MET A 77 7.67 -13.49 -2.24
CA MET A 77 8.77 -12.87 -2.98
C MET A 77 8.83 -13.51 -4.37
N ILE A 78 8.81 -12.69 -5.41
CA ILE A 78 9.03 -13.15 -6.79
C ILE A 78 10.55 -13.11 -7.02
N GLU A 79 11.17 -14.29 -7.07
CA GLU A 79 12.63 -14.43 -7.08
C GLU A 79 13.21 -14.68 -8.48
N GLN A 80 12.41 -15.21 -9.40
CA GLN A 80 12.86 -15.67 -10.72
C GLN A 80 12.12 -14.91 -11.81
N TYR A 81 12.80 -13.91 -12.37
CA TYR A 81 12.37 -13.17 -13.55
C TYR A 81 13.61 -12.66 -14.30
N SER A 82 13.41 -12.21 -15.53
CA SER A 82 14.48 -11.63 -16.34
C SER A 82 13.91 -10.46 -17.13
N VAL A 83 14.66 -9.36 -17.18
CA VAL A 83 14.35 -8.25 -18.06
C VAL A 83 14.73 -8.67 -19.47
N ASP A 84 13.72 -8.86 -20.33
CA ASP A 84 13.87 -9.36 -21.70
C ASP A 84 13.57 -8.30 -22.78
N GLY A 85 13.30 -7.06 -22.36
CA GLY A 85 12.98 -5.94 -23.24
C GLY A 85 11.53 -5.93 -23.74
N SER A 86 10.64 -6.74 -23.16
CA SER A 86 9.20 -6.74 -23.47
C SER A 86 8.46 -5.51 -22.95
N TYR A 87 9.01 -4.80 -21.95
CA TYR A 87 8.42 -3.57 -21.43
C TYR A 87 8.37 -2.48 -22.50
N THR A 88 7.18 -1.95 -22.75
CA THR A 88 6.90 -0.95 -23.79
C THR A 88 6.88 0.48 -23.27
N GLY A 89 7.00 0.69 -21.97
CA GLY A 89 7.02 2.02 -21.36
C GLY A 89 8.31 2.80 -21.58
N ASN A 90 8.25 4.10 -21.25
CA ASN A 90 9.33 5.04 -21.55
C ASN A 90 10.48 4.99 -20.53
N ASP A 91 10.21 4.68 -19.26
CA ASP A 91 11.26 4.61 -18.23
C ASP A 91 11.90 3.21 -18.20
N VAL A 92 13.18 3.14 -18.55
CA VAL A 92 13.98 1.91 -18.50
C VAL A 92 14.07 1.33 -17.08
N HIS A 93 13.89 2.15 -16.05
CA HIS A 93 13.93 1.70 -14.66
C HIS A 93 12.71 0.85 -14.29
N ASP A 94 11.58 1.00 -14.98
CA ASP A 94 10.36 0.22 -14.73
C ASP A 94 10.42 -1.22 -15.27
N GLN A 95 11.40 -1.53 -16.13
CA GLN A 95 11.49 -2.84 -16.79
C GLN A 95 11.53 -4.01 -15.81
N HIS A 96 12.15 -3.83 -14.64
CA HIS A 96 12.17 -4.87 -13.62
C HIS A 96 10.82 -5.07 -12.92
N VAL A 97 10.01 -4.00 -12.80
CA VAL A 97 8.65 -4.09 -12.24
C VAL A 97 7.75 -4.86 -13.21
N HIS A 98 7.84 -4.57 -14.51
CA HIS A 98 7.13 -5.31 -15.56
C HIS A 98 7.53 -6.80 -15.57
N ALA A 99 8.83 -7.09 -15.63
CA ALA A 99 9.33 -8.47 -15.64
C ALA A 99 8.88 -9.26 -14.39
N ALA A 100 8.89 -8.61 -13.22
CA ALA A 100 8.40 -9.19 -11.98
C ALA A 100 6.89 -9.47 -12.03
N ALA A 101 6.09 -8.50 -12.50
CA ALA A 101 4.65 -8.65 -12.59
C ALA A 101 4.25 -9.82 -13.51
N CYS A 102 4.89 -9.91 -14.69
CA CYS A 102 4.72 -11.02 -15.63
C CYS A 102 5.11 -12.38 -15.01
N ALA A 103 6.29 -12.48 -14.39
CA ALA A 103 6.74 -13.74 -13.78
C ALA A 103 5.89 -14.18 -12.59
N GLY A 104 5.44 -13.22 -11.76
CA GLY A 104 4.58 -13.47 -10.62
C GLY A 104 3.13 -13.80 -10.98
N ASN A 105 2.74 -13.61 -12.25
CA ASN A 105 1.35 -13.55 -12.70
C ASN A 105 0.55 -12.65 -11.76
N VAL A 106 1.07 -11.43 -11.54
CA VAL A 106 0.47 -10.39 -10.72
C VAL A 106 -0.78 -9.88 -11.43
N ASP A 107 -1.84 -9.58 -10.68
CA ASP A 107 -3.06 -9.03 -11.27
C ASP A 107 -3.00 -7.50 -11.32
N ILE A 108 -2.45 -6.87 -10.28
CA ILE A 108 -2.37 -5.41 -10.15
C ILE A 108 -0.97 -4.97 -9.71
N VAL A 109 -0.36 -4.07 -10.48
CA VAL A 109 0.78 -3.25 -10.03
C VAL A 109 0.24 -1.95 -9.44
N ILE A 110 0.66 -1.59 -8.22
CA ILE A 110 0.28 -0.31 -7.61
C ILE A 110 1.43 0.68 -7.79
N SER A 111 1.15 1.78 -8.48
CA SER A 111 2.13 2.86 -8.68
C SER A 111 1.45 4.22 -8.82
N SER A 112 2.12 5.26 -8.32
CA SER A 112 1.79 6.67 -8.62
C SER A 112 2.66 7.25 -9.74
N ASP A 113 3.53 6.45 -10.36
CA ASP A 113 4.36 6.86 -11.48
C ASP A 113 3.51 7.00 -12.75
N ILE A 114 3.60 8.16 -13.39
CA ILE A 114 2.81 8.46 -14.60
C ILE A 114 3.26 7.60 -15.77
N ASP A 115 4.56 7.29 -15.87
CA ASP A 115 5.10 6.49 -16.96
C ASP A 115 4.57 5.05 -16.85
N LEU A 116 4.63 4.42 -15.66
CA LEU A 116 3.98 3.13 -15.39
C LEU A 116 2.45 3.18 -15.59
N LEU A 117 1.77 4.24 -15.17
CA LEU A 117 0.31 4.33 -15.34
C LEU A 117 -0.09 4.47 -16.82
N SER A 118 0.81 4.99 -17.65
CA SER A 118 0.59 5.21 -19.08
C SER A 118 0.86 3.97 -19.95
N THR A 119 1.47 2.92 -19.40
CA THR A 119 1.72 1.66 -20.13
C THR A 119 0.50 0.74 -20.25
N ASN A 120 -0.66 1.14 -19.72
CA ASN A 120 -1.95 0.44 -19.83
C ASN A 120 -2.53 0.43 -21.26
N ASP A 121 -1.75 0.01 -22.25
CA ASP A 121 -2.32 -0.63 -23.44
C ASP A 121 -2.77 -2.04 -23.02
N ASP A 122 -3.95 -2.51 -23.43
CA ASP A 122 -4.58 -3.81 -23.07
C ASP A 122 -3.75 -5.07 -23.45
N GLN A 123 -2.44 -4.94 -23.68
CA GLN A 123 -1.50 -5.97 -24.07
C GLN A 123 -0.81 -6.64 -22.88
N ASP A 124 -0.68 -5.95 -21.74
CA ASP A 124 -0.03 -6.49 -20.55
C ASP A 124 -0.97 -7.44 -19.77
N ALA A 125 -0.37 -8.45 -19.13
CA ALA A 125 -1.12 -9.46 -18.36
C ALA A 125 -1.59 -8.97 -16.98
N TYR A 126 -1.26 -7.73 -16.61
CA TYR A 126 -1.56 -7.10 -15.33
C TYR A 126 -2.06 -5.67 -15.54
N GLU A 127 -2.83 -5.14 -14.59
CA GLU A 127 -3.27 -3.74 -14.61
C GLU A 127 -2.34 -2.87 -13.75
N VAL A 128 -2.00 -1.67 -14.21
CA VAL A 128 -1.37 -0.66 -13.35
C VAL A 128 -2.43 0.25 -12.75
N GLN A 129 -2.55 0.27 -11.43
CA GLN A 129 -3.51 1.11 -10.71
C GLN A 129 -2.83 2.14 -9.82
N HIS A 130 -3.38 3.37 -9.85
CA HIS A 130 -3.02 4.40 -8.89
C HIS A 130 -3.48 3.99 -7.46
N PRO A 131 -2.68 4.21 -6.40
CA PRO A 131 -3.04 3.86 -5.02
C PRO A 131 -4.41 4.37 -4.58
N ASP A 132 -4.77 5.60 -4.96
CA ASP A 132 -6.09 6.20 -4.66
C ASP A 132 -7.24 5.38 -5.24
N THR A 133 -7.09 4.91 -6.49
CA THR A 133 -8.09 4.07 -7.17
C THR A 133 -8.17 2.69 -6.53
N PHE A 134 -7.02 2.04 -6.32
CA PHE A 134 -6.97 0.72 -5.70
C PHE A 134 -7.62 0.71 -4.30
N LEU A 135 -7.25 1.66 -3.45
CA LEU A 135 -7.80 1.76 -2.10
C LEU A 135 -9.30 2.12 -2.10
N CYS A 136 -9.77 2.90 -3.09
CA CYS A 136 -11.20 3.11 -3.30
C CYS A 136 -11.94 1.81 -3.62
N LEU A 137 -11.40 0.97 -4.52
CA LEU A 137 -11.99 -0.33 -4.86
C LEU A 137 -12.07 -1.26 -3.64
N VAL A 138 -11.01 -1.27 -2.82
CA VAL A 138 -10.99 -1.98 -1.54
C VAL A 138 -12.09 -1.46 -0.61
N ALA A 139 -12.23 -0.13 -0.48
CA ALA A 139 -13.27 0.47 0.37
C ALA A 139 -14.68 0.15 -0.11
N ASP A 140 -14.91 0.13 -1.42
CA ASP A 140 -16.21 -0.21 -1.99
C ASP A 140 -16.53 -1.70 -1.83
N SER A 141 -15.50 -2.56 -1.91
CA SER A 141 -15.64 -4.01 -1.74
C SER A 141 -15.83 -4.42 -0.28
N SER A 142 -15.15 -3.76 0.66
CA SER A 142 -15.25 -4.06 2.10
C SER A 142 -15.19 -2.79 2.97
N PRO A 143 -16.28 -2.01 3.00
CA PRO A 143 -16.31 -0.74 3.73
C PRO A 143 -16.08 -0.92 5.24
N ARG A 144 -16.57 -2.02 5.81
CA ARG A 144 -16.41 -2.34 7.24
C ARG A 144 -14.95 -2.59 7.60
N LEU A 145 -14.21 -3.27 6.74
CA LEU A 145 -12.79 -3.52 6.98
C LEU A 145 -11.99 -2.23 6.93
N VAL A 146 -12.21 -1.40 5.90
CA VAL A 146 -11.53 -0.10 5.79
C VAL A 146 -11.87 0.79 6.99
N LYS A 147 -13.11 0.77 7.46
CA LYS A 147 -13.51 1.47 8.69
C LYS A 147 -12.75 0.98 9.92
N ASN A 148 -12.57 -0.33 10.09
CA ASN A 148 -11.80 -0.88 11.21
C ASN A 148 -10.34 -0.41 11.17
N VAL A 149 -9.71 -0.44 9.99
CA VAL A 149 -8.35 0.09 9.79
C VAL A 149 -8.29 1.58 10.10
N ALA A 150 -9.28 2.36 9.65
CA ALA A 150 -9.37 3.78 9.91
C ALA A 150 -9.47 4.10 11.41
N ILE A 151 -10.22 3.31 12.18
CA ILE A 151 -10.29 3.44 13.65
C ILE A 151 -8.93 3.14 14.29
N LYS A 152 -8.23 2.08 13.86
CA LYS A 152 -6.90 1.73 14.37
C LYS A 152 -5.87 2.82 14.07
N GLN A 153 -5.88 3.35 12.85
CA GLN A 153 -5.07 4.48 12.43
C GLN A 153 -5.35 5.72 13.31
N LEU A 154 -6.62 6.08 13.49
CA LEU A 154 -7.02 7.23 14.31
C LEU A 154 -6.47 7.11 15.74
N MET A 155 -6.60 5.94 16.38
CA MET A 155 -6.06 5.71 17.74
C MET A 155 -4.54 5.80 17.81
N TYR A 156 -3.84 5.30 16.79
CA TYR A 156 -2.38 5.41 16.71
C TYR A 156 -1.94 6.87 16.64
N TRP A 157 -2.58 7.68 15.79
CA TRP A 157 -2.22 9.09 15.63
C TRP A 157 -2.63 9.96 16.82
N GLU A 158 -3.75 9.65 17.46
CA GLU A 158 -4.18 10.27 18.73
C GLU A 158 -3.08 10.14 19.80
N THR A 159 -2.49 8.96 19.94
CA THR A 159 -1.49 8.69 20.97
C THR A 159 -0.10 9.24 20.65
N HIS A 160 0.18 9.62 19.39
CA HIS A 160 1.52 10.00 18.93
C HIS A 160 1.61 11.43 18.37
N GLY A 161 0.55 12.24 18.52
CA GLY A 161 0.57 13.68 18.21
C GLY A 161 0.83 14.02 16.74
N GLY A 162 0.59 13.08 15.81
CA GLY A 162 0.89 13.25 14.38
C GLY A 162 -0.24 13.88 13.57
N GLU A 163 0.00 13.98 12.26
CA GLU A 163 -0.98 14.51 11.30
C GLU A 163 -2.29 13.75 11.32
N ARG A 164 -3.37 14.45 10.97
CA ARG A 164 -4.70 13.83 10.88
C ARG A 164 -4.74 12.90 9.65
N MET A 165 -5.27 11.70 9.86
CA MET A 165 -5.40 10.61 8.88
C MET A 165 -5.88 11.07 7.47
N VAL A 166 -6.90 11.92 7.40
CA VAL A 166 -7.47 12.42 6.12
C VAL A 166 -6.49 13.34 5.38
N PRO A 167 -5.94 14.41 6.00
CA PRO A 167 -4.85 15.19 5.39
C PRO A 167 -3.66 14.37 4.92
N SER A 168 -3.20 13.37 5.68
CA SER A 168 -2.05 12.56 5.27
C SER A 168 -2.34 11.70 4.03
N LEU A 169 -3.58 11.23 3.86
CA LEU A 169 -4.03 10.56 2.64
C LEU A 169 -4.05 11.51 1.44
N GLN A 170 -4.55 12.74 1.63
CA GLN A 170 -4.56 13.76 0.58
C GLN A 170 -3.14 14.13 0.14
N SER A 171 -2.22 14.37 1.09
CA SER A 171 -0.81 14.65 0.83
C SER A 171 -0.09 13.47 0.16
N ALA A 172 -0.56 12.25 0.37
CA ALA A 172 -0.05 11.05 -0.30
C ALA A 172 -0.69 10.80 -1.68
N GLY A 173 -1.40 11.78 -2.25
CA GLY A 173 -2.02 11.68 -3.56
C GLY A 173 -3.31 10.86 -3.59
N CYS A 174 -3.93 10.58 -2.43
CA CYS A 174 -5.16 9.78 -2.34
C CYS A 174 -6.40 10.57 -1.89
N PRO A 175 -6.82 11.63 -2.62
CA PRO A 175 -7.94 12.46 -2.21
C PRO A 175 -9.29 11.73 -2.23
N LYS A 176 -9.54 10.82 -3.18
CA LYS A 176 -10.84 10.12 -3.26
C LYS A 176 -10.99 9.10 -2.14
N PHE A 177 -9.92 8.36 -1.85
CA PHE A 177 -9.91 7.44 -0.73
C PHE A 177 -9.99 8.19 0.61
N ALA A 178 -9.36 9.36 0.73
CA ALA A 178 -9.49 10.22 1.90
C ALA A 178 -10.96 10.63 2.16
N GLU A 179 -11.70 10.97 1.11
CA GLU A 179 -13.14 11.26 1.19
C GLU A 179 -13.94 10.04 1.66
N LYS A 180 -13.73 8.87 1.05
CA LYS A 180 -14.38 7.62 1.49
C LYS A 180 -14.10 7.29 2.95
N VAL A 181 -12.84 7.43 3.39
CA VAL A 181 -12.48 7.21 4.80
C VAL A 181 -13.20 8.21 5.70
N ALA A 182 -13.30 9.49 5.30
CA ALA A 182 -14.03 10.49 6.07
C ALA A 182 -15.52 10.14 6.20
N ASP A 183 -16.16 9.71 5.12
CA ASP A 183 -17.57 9.30 5.09
C ASP A 183 -17.83 8.06 5.96
N LEU A 184 -16.97 7.04 5.86
CA LEU A 184 -17.08 5.82 6.67
C LEU A 184 -16.93 6.10 8.17
N MET A 185 -16.06 7.05 8.50
CA MET A 185 -15.81 7.44 9.88
C MET A 185 -16.91 8.36 10.42
N GLY A 186 -17.52 9.21 9.60
CA GLY A 186 -18.68 10.03 9.96
C GLY A 186 -18.49 10.78 11.29
N SER A 187 -19.34 10.48 12.29
CA SER A 187 -19.27 11.11 13.62
C SER A 187 -18.05 10.68 14.45
N GLU A 188 -17.37 9.58 14.12
CA GLU A 188 -16.17 9.13 14.83
C GLU A 188 -15.07 10.18 14.72
N LEU A 189 -14.91 10.88 13.59
CA LEU A 189 -13.91 11.96 13.46
C LEU A 189 -14.20 13.17 14.35
N LYS A 190 -15.43 13.30 14.87
CA LYS A 190 -15.86 14.44 15.69
C LYS A 190 -15.83 14.13 17.20
N LYS A 191 -15.59 12.87 17.59
CA LYS A 191 -15.59 12.49 19.00
C LYS A 191 -14.35 13.05 19.73
N PRO A 192 -14.47 13.44 21.00
CA PRO A 192 -13.34 13.90 21.79
C PRO A 192 -12.31 12.80 22.02
N PHE A 193 -11.06 13.20 22.13
CA PHE A 193 -9.91 12.36 22.48
C PHE A 193 -10.22 11.40 23.63
N GLY A 194 -9.88 10.11 23.46
CA GLY A 194 -10.08 9.07 24.48
C GLY A 194 -11.46 8.40 24.48
N THR A 195 -12.41 8.87 23.67
CA THR A 195 -13.73 8.22 23.52
C THR A 195 -13.64 6.95 22.67
N HIS A 196 -12.75 6.93 21.68
CA HIS A 196 -12.58 5.84 20.72
C HIS A 196 -11.96 4.60 21.35
N LEU A 197 -11.06 4.77 22.33
CA LEU A 197 -10.46 3.66 23.09
C LEU A 197 -11.53 2.78 23.77
N LYS A 198 -12.63 3.38 24.25
CA LYS A 198 -13.71 2.65 24.92
C LYS A 198 -14.55 1.82 23.95
N HIS A 199 -14.71 2.28 22.71
CA HIS A 199 -15.52 1.60 21.69
C HIS A 199 -14.84 0.34 21.16
N VAL A 200 -13.51 0.35 20.98
CA VAL A 200 -12.75 -0.81 20.49
C VAL A 200 -12.66 -1.92 21.52
N LEU A 201 -12.52 -1.59 22.81
CA LEU A 201 -12.60 -2.58 23.89
C LEU A 201 -13.98 -3.24 24.03
N ALA A 202 -15.02 -2.64 23.43
CA ALA A 202 -16.40 -3.12 23.46
C ALA A 202 -16.82 -3.86 22.17
N LEU A 203 -16.01 -3.85 21.11
CA LEU A 203 -16.28 -4.64 19.92
C LEU A 203 -15.91 -6.10 20.18
N PRO A 204 -16.78 -7.08 19.82
CA PRO A 204 -16.44 -8.48 19.95
C PRO A 204 -15.19 -8.79 19.13
N ARG A 205 -14.25 -9.50 19.75
CA ARG A 205 -13.13 -10.12 19.05
C ARG A 205 -13.68 -11.40 18.45
N ASP A 206 -13.98 -11.36 17.15
CA ASP A 206 -14.27 -12.56 16.38
C ASP A 206 -12.97 -13.35 16.16
#